data_AF-A0ABD5SYE2-F1
#
_entry.id   AF-A0ABD5SYE2-F1
#
_cell.length_a   1.000
_cell.length_b   1.000
_cell.length_c   1.000
_cell.angle_alpha   90.00
_cell.angle_beta   90.00
_cell.angle_gamma   90.00
#
_symmetry.space_group_name_H-M   'P 1'
#
loop_
_entity.id
_entity.type
_entity.pdbx_description
1 polymer ?
#
loop_
_entity_poly.entity_id
_entity_poly.type
_entity_poly.pdbx_seq_one_letter_code
_entity_poly.pdbx_strand_id
1 'polypeptide(L)'
;MAMVDYSDYSTMVWSVLFQIKSVIDSIYFTLVSAIAKPINMVAKYVTWVSSKYWRAAFFVVLLVYTVGLLIQARSYSSDARLFPFMIGVPLILMIILYLVLTFSSRYSGSGSGIFDSITDEALSDAGDEGAEGSDETTVRVQRELKMVLWVVSLLTVVYFFGFLNAFLLFLFLFVYTYEQSLLRATLITTLSLAFVQIFFVEFLSLPLWEGALFNSVLLAAPRGWWR
;
A
#
# COMPACT_ATOMS: atom_id res chain seq x y z
N MET A 1 -26.15 46.55 -16.04
CA MET A 1 -25.87 45.22 -15.46
C MET A 1 -24.99 44.50 -16.47
N ALA A 2 -23.66 44.53 -16.28
CA ALA A 2 -22.73 43.92 -17.23
C ALA A 2 -22.78 42.40 -17.08
N MET A 3 -23.11 41.71 -18.16
CA MET A 3 -23.14 40.25 -18.21
C MET A 3 -21.68 39.78 -18.32
N VAL A 4 -21.13 39.26 -17.23
CA VAL A 4 -19.77 38.70 -17.21
C VAL A 4 -19.79 37.42 -18.04
N ASP A 5 -18.97 37.36 -19.07
CA ASP A 5 -18.86 36.23 -19.98
C ASP A 5 -18.16 35.06 -19.27
N TYR A 6 -18.95 34.06 -18.88
CA TYR A 6 -18.47 32.87 -18.17
C TYR A 6 -17.65 31.92 -19.07
N SER A 7 -17.66 32.11 -20.40
CA SER A 7 -16.93 31.23 -21.32
C SER A 7 -15.41 31.33 -21.15
N ASP A 8 -14.90 32.53 -20.85
CA ASP A 8 -13.47 32.84 -20.76
C ASP A 8 -12.81 32.26 -19.48
N TYR A 9 -13.58 32.16 -18.38
CA TYR A 9 -13.09 31.51 -17.17
C TYR A 9 -12.91 30.00 -17.37
N SER A 10 -13.77 29.36 -18.17
CA SER A 10 -13.69 27.92 -18.40
C SER A 10 -12.41 27.54 -19.15
N THR A 11 -12.06 28.27 -20.20
CA THR A 11 -10.86 28.01 -21.02
C THR A 11 -9.58 28.24 -20.22
N MET A 12 -9.56 29.29 -19.38
CA MET A 12 -8.45 29.57 -18.48
C MET A 12 -8.24 28.43 -17.47
N VAL A 13 -9.30 27.96 -16.80
CA VAL A 13 -9.23 26.84 -15.85
C VAL A 13 -8.73 25.56 -16.53
N TRP A 14 -9.26 25.22 -17.72
CA TRP A 14 -8.80 24.04 -18.46
C TRP A 14 -7.34 24.13 -18.88
N SER A 15 -6.86 25.31 -19.28
CA SER A 15 -5.45 25.51 -19.63
C SER A 15 -4.51 25.29 -18.45
N VAL A 16 -4.88 25.78 -17.27
CA VAL A 16 -4.09 25.62 -16.03
C VAL A 16 -4.07 24.16 -15.60
N LEU A 17 -5.22 23.48 -15.63
CA LEU A 17 -5.31 22.06 -15.32
C LEU A 17 -4.46 21.21 -16.28
N PHE A 18 -4.45 21.55 -17.57
CA PHE A 18 -3.63 20.86 -18.57
C PHE A 18 -2.13 21.06 -18.32
N GLN A 19 -1.70 22.28 -18.00
CA GLN A 19 -0.30 22.55 -17.65
C GLN A 19 0.13 21.81 -16.38
N ILE A 20 -0.70 21.83 -15.33
CA ILE A 20 -0.44 21.09 -14.09
C ILE A 20 -0.31 19.59 -14.38
N LYS A 21 -1.23 19.02 -15.16
CA LYS A 21 -1.17 17.61 -15.56
C LYS A 21 0.14 17.29 -16.30
N SER A 22 0.52 18.11 -17.27
CA SER A 22 1.77 17.91 -18.04
C SER A 22 3.03 17.94 -17.16
N VAL A 23 3.07 18.82 -16.16
CA VAL A 23 4.21 18.90 -15.21
C VAL A 23 4.24 17.64 -14.33
N ILE A 24 3.09 17.20 -13.84
CA ILE A 24 2.98 15.97 -13.03
C ILE A 24 3.45 14.76 -13.85
N ASP A 25 2.99 14.62 -15.10
CA ASP A 25 3.36 13.52 -15.98
C ASP A 25 4.89 13.51 -16.28
N SER A 26 5.48 14.69 -16.47
CA SER A 26 6.93 14.85 -16.69
C SER A 26 7.76 14.48 -15.44
N ILE A 27 7.34 14.94 -14.26
CA ILE A 27 7.98 14.59 -12.99
C ILE A 27 7.86 13.09 -12.74
N TYR A 28 6.67 12.53 -12.96
CA TYR A 28 6.41 11.10 -12.83
C TYR A 28 7.32 10.29 -13.76
N PHE A 29 7.39 10.64 -15.05
CA PHE A 29 8.25 9.95 -16.01
C PHE A 29 9.74 10.03 -15.63
N THR A 30 10.20 11.20 -15.18
CA THR A 30 11.60 11.41 -14.77
C THR A 30 11.94 10.58 -13.52
N LEU A 31 11.07 10.58 -12.51
CA LEU A 31 11.26 9.79 -11.30
C LEU A 31 11.22 8.29 -11.60
N VAL A 32 10.21 7.84 -12.37
CA VAL A 32 10.07 6.43 -12.73
C VAL A 32 11.25 5.95 -13.54
N SER A 33 11.72 6.71 -14.54
CA SER A 33 12.86 6.31 -15.37
C SER A 33 14.20 6.32 -14.59
N ALA A 34 14.39 7.28 -13.69
CA ALA A 34 15.56 7.33 -12.81
C ALA A 34 15.64 6.11 -11.89
N ILE A 35 14.48 5.64 -11.40
CA ILE A 35 14.38 4.49 -10.51
C ILE A 35 14.37 3.16 -11.30
N ALA A 36 13.79 3.12 -12.50
CA ALA A 36 13.67 1.90 -13.31
C ALA A 36 15.03 1.30 -13.73
N LYS A 37 16.02 2.15 -14.01
CA LYS A 37 17.35 1.70 -14.47
C LYS A 37 18.09 0.83 -13.43
N PRO A 38 18.27 1.27 -12.16
CA PRO A 38 18.87 0.41 -11.14
C PRO A 38 18.02 -0.82 -10.84
N ILE A 39 16.69 -0.72 -10.95
CA ILE A 39 15.79 -1.84 -10.70
C ILE A 39 15.94 -2.94 -11.75
N ASN A 40 16.02 -2.59 -13.04
CA ASN A 40 16.24 -3.59 -14.09
C ASN A 40 17.58 -4.31 -13.89
N MET A 41 18.58 -3.63 -13.33
CA MET A 41 19.86 -4.24 -12.97
C MET A 41 19.69 -5.25 -11.83
N VAL A 42 19.00 -4.88 -10.75
CA VAL A 42 18.73 -5.78 -9.60
C VAL A 42 17.82 -6.93 -10.01
N ALA A 43 16.77 -6.69 -10.79
CA ALA A 43 15.84 -7.70 -11.27
C ALA A 43 16.58 -8.80 -12.05
N LYS A 44 17.53 -8.43 -12.91
CA LYS A 44 18.35 -9.39 -13.65
C LYS A 44 19.24 -10.27 -12.75
N TYR A 45 19.66 -9.77 -11.59
CA TYR A 45 20.37 -10.57 -10.59
C TYR A 45 19.43 -11.44 -9.76
N VAL A 46 18.25 -10.92 -9.41
CA VAL A 46 17.26 -11.61 -8.57
C VAL A 46 16.64 -12.81 -9.31
N THR A 47 16.44 -12.72 -10.63
CA THR A 47 15.86 -13.80 -11.44
C THR A 47 16.76 -15.03 -11.59
N TRP A 48 18.04 -14.96 -11.19
CA TRP A 48 18.97 -16.09 -11.31
C TRP A 48 18.69 -17.22 -10.30
N VAL A 49 18.04 -16.91 -9.19
CA VAL A 49 17.65 -17.90 -8.16
C VAL A 49 16.20 -18.31 -8.39
N SER A 50 15.93 -19.61 -8.39
CA SER A 50 14.59 -20.17 -8.64
C SER A 50 13.53 -19.47 -7.76
N SER A 51 12.47 -18.98 -8.41
CA SER A 51 11.38 -18.22 -7.80
C SER A 51 10.75 -18.95 -6.59
N LYS A 52 10.77 -20.29 -6.62
CA LYS A 52 10.28 -21.13 -5.53
C LYS A 52 11.06 -20.93 -4.23
N TYR A 53 12.40 -20.89 -4.30
CA TYR A 53 13.23 -20.73 -3.09
C TYR A 53 13.14 -19.32 -2.52
N TRP A 54 13.04 -18.30 -3.36
CA TRP A 54 12.81 -16.93 -2.91
C TRP A 54 11.48 -16.76 -2.19
N ARG A 55 10.40 -17.29 -2.76
CA ARG A 55 9.08 -17.27 -2.11
C ARG A 55 9.12 -17.98 -0.76
N ALA A 56 9.67 -19.20 -0.71
CA ALA A 56 9.80 -19.94 0.54
C ALA A 56 10.65 -19.18 1.58
N ALA A 57 11.80 -18.62 1.17
CA ALA A 57 12.66 -17.82 2.04
C ALA A 57 11.94 -16.60 2.60
N PHE A 58 11.20 -15.87 1.75
CA PHE A 58 10.37 -14.74 2.17
C PHE A 58 9.36 -15.15 3.24
N PHE A 59 8.61 -16.22 3.03
CA PHE A 59 7.63 -16.71 4.00
C PHE A 59 8.27 -17.22 5.29
N VAL A 60 9.47 -17.81 5.23
CA VAL A 60 10.23 -18.19 6.43
C VAL A 60 10.68 -16.95 7.22
N VAL A 61 11.20 -15.92 6.54
CA VAL A 61 11.56 -14.65 7.19
C VAL A 61 10.33 -13.99 7.82
N LEU A 62 9.21 -13.97 7.09
CA LEU A 62 7.93 -13.45 7.59
C LEU A 62 7.45 -14.23 8.82
N LEU A 63 7.55 -15.56 8.80
CA LEU A 63 7.20 -16.42 9.94
C LEU A 63 8.04 -16.07 11.18
N VAL A 64 9.36 -15.98 11.02
CA VAL A 64 10.28 -15.62 12.11
C VAL A 64 9.96 -14.24 12.66
N TYR A 65 9.69 -13.27 11.79
CA TYR A 65 9.30 -11.92 12.18
C TYR A 65 7.98 -11.92 12.97
N THR A 66 6.94 -12.59 12.48
CA THR A 66 5.65 -12.69 13.16
C THR A 66 5.77 -13.37 14.52
N VAL A 67 6.53 -14.46 14.62
CA VAL A 67 6.83 -15.13 15.89
C VAL A 67 7.55 -14.17 16.84
N GLY A 68 8.53 -13.40 16.35
CA GLY A 68 9.20 -12.35 17.11
C GLY A 68 8.23 -11.31 17.68
N LEU A 69 7.30 -10.82 16.86
CA LEU A 69 6.24 -9.90 17.32
C LEU A 69 5.33 -10.52 18.38
N LEU A 70 4.96 -11.80 18.26
CA LEU A 70 4.16 -12.48 19.28
C LEU A 70 4.93 -12.71 20.58
N ILE A 71 6.24 -12.96 20.50
CA ILE A 71 7.09 -13.02 21.69
C ILE A 71 7.15 -11.65 22.36
N GLN A 72 7.37 -10.58 21.60
CA GLN A 72 7.38 -9.22 22.12
C GLN A 72 6.02 -8.81 22.71
N ALA A 73 4.92 -9.23 22.09
CA ALA A 73 3.58 -8.96 22.61
C ALA A 73 3.40 -9.46 24.05
N ARG A 74 4.10 -10.54 24.46
CA ARG A 74 4.08 -11.03 25.84
C ARG A 74 4.60 -10.04 26.88
N SER A 75 5.19 -8.89 26.50
CA SER A 75 5.54 -7.83 27.45
C SER A 75 4.44 -6.77 27.60
N TYR A 76 3.38 -6.77 26.79
CA TYR A 76 2.29 -5.78 26.86
C TYR A 76 1.32 -6.06 28.02
N SER A 77 0.31 -5.23 28.26
CA SER A 77 -0.76 -5.55 29.22
C SER A 77 -1.61 -6.74 28.75
N SER A 78 -2.39 -7.37 29.63
CA SER A 78 -3.28 -8.50 29.28
C SER A 78 -4.20 -8.17 28.11
N ASP A 79 -4.71 -6.94 28.08
CA ASP A 79 -5.72 -6.52 27.11
C ASP A 79 -5.06 -6.17 25.77
N ALA A 80 -3.91 -5.48 25.79
CA ALA A 80 -3.16 -5.13 24.58
C ALA A 80 -2.50 -6.35 23.91
N ARG A 81 -2.30 -7.45 24.64
CA ARG A 81 -1.77 -8.73 24.09
C ARG A 81 -2.74 -9.40 23.14
N LEU A 82 -4.05 -9.27 23.36
CA LEU A 82 -5.06 -10.02 22.61
C LEU A 82 -5.00 -9.72 21.11
N PHE A 83 -4.78 -8.46 20.75
CA PHE A 83 -4.76 -8.05 19.34
C PHE A 83 -3.63 -8.69 18.52
N PRO A 84 -2.34 -8.62 18.94
CA PRO A 84 -1.28 -9.36 18.27
C PRO A 84 -1.55 -10.86 18.16
N PHE A 85 -2.09 -11.51 19.21
CA PHE A 85 -2.37 -12.94 19.17
C PHE A 85 -3.53 -13.29 18.22
N MET A 86 -4.61 -12.51 18.21
CA MET A 86 -5.76 -12.74 17.34
C MET A 86 -5.39 -12.68 15.85
N ILE A 87 -4.46 -11.81 15.47
CA ILE A 87 -4.01 -11.68 14.08
C ILE A 87 -2.84 -12.61 13.78
N GLY A 88 -1.86 -12.67 14.68
CA GLY A 88 -0.61 -13.40 14.47
C GLY A 88 -0.78 -14.91 14.46
N VAL A 89 -1.67 -15.48 15.27
CA VAL A 89 -1.87 -16.94 15.32
C VAL A 89 -2.46 -17.49 14.02
N PRO A 90 -3.58 -16.94 13.47
CA PRO A 90 -4.07 -17.34 12.16
C PRO A 90 -3.05 -17.10 11.03
N LEU A 91 -2.30 -16.00 11.09
CA LEU A 91 -1.26 -15.71 10.10
C LEU A 91 -0.15 -16.78 10.12
N ILE A 92 0.35 -17.14 11.30
CA ILE A 92 1.35 -18.21 11.46
C ILE A 92 0.82 -19.53 10.91
N LEU A 93 -0.43 -19.88 11.22
CA LEU A 93 -1.06 -21.10 10.72
C LEU A 93 -1.12 -21.11 9.18
N MET A 94 -1.53 -19.99 8.57
CA MET A 94 -1.53 -19.83 7.11
C MET A 94 -0.14 -19.96 6.51
N ILE A 95 0.87 -19.32 7.10
CA ILE A 95 2.26 -19.37 6.60
C ILE A 95 2.83 -20.79 6.70
N ILE A 96 2.59 -21.50 7.82
CA ILE A 96 3.03 -22.89 7.98
C ILE A 96 2.36 -23.78 6.95
N LEU A 97 1.04 -23.65 6.76
CA LEU A 97 0.30 -24.43 5.76
C LEU A 97 0.86 -24.18 4.35
N TYR A 98 1.11 -22.93 3.99
CA TYR A 98 1.71 -22.57 2.71
C TYR A 98 3.09 -23.21 2.51
N LEU A 99 3.96 -23.14 3.52
CA LEU A 99 5.30 -23.74 3.45
C LEU A 99 5.22 -25.28 3.30
N VAL A 100 4.35 -25.94 4.08
CA VAL A 100 4.12 -27.38 3.97
C VAL A 100 3.66 -27.77 2.57
N LEU A 101 2.70 -27.05 2.00
CA LEU A 101 2.22 -27.29 0.63
C LEU A 101 3.31 -27.04 -0.42
N THR A 102 4.17 -26.03 -0.22
CA THR A 102 5.27 -25.70 -1.13
C THR A 102 6.37 -26.78 -1.14
N PHE A 103 6.67 -27.37 0.01
CA PHE A 103 7.70 -28.41 0.15
C PHE A 103 7.18 -29.83 -0.09
N SER A 104 5.88 -30.09 0.08
CA SER A 104 5.25 -31.36 -0.25
C SER A 104 5.18 -31.53 -1.77
N SER A 105 6.28 -32.00 -2.36
CA SER A 105 6.52 -32.12 -3.81
C SER A 105 5.55 -33.05 -4.56
N ARG A 106 4.54 -33.63 -3.91
CA ARG A 106 3.50 -34.44 -4.58
C ARG A 106 2.44 -33.62 -5.32
N TYR A 107 2.43 -32.30 -5.19
CA TYR A 107 1.53 -31.40 -5.93
C TYR A 107 2.22 -30.65 -7.09
N SER A 108 3.40 -31.09 -7.54
CA SER A 108 4.18 -30.40 -8.58
C SER A 108 3.64 -30.55 -10.02
N GLY A 109 2.44 -31.12 -10.21
CA GLY A 109 1.97 -31.52 -11.54
C GLY A 109 0.97 -30.59 -12.22
N SER A 110 0.09 -29.90 -11.50
CA SER A 110 -1.03 -29.19 -12.18
C SER A 110 -1.75 -28.16 -11.31
N GLY A 111 -1.14 -27.75 -10.20
CA GLY A 111 -1.80 -26.83 -9.27
C GLY A 111 -1.41 -25.40 -9.55
N SER A 112 -2.16 -24.72 -10.41
CA SER A 112 -2.48 -23.30 -10.20
C SER A 112 -3.04 -23.19 -8.79
N GLY A 113 -2.18 -22.93 -7.82
CA GLY A 113 -2.59 -22.88 -6.42
C GLY A 113 -3.66 -21.81 -6.28
N ILE A 114 -4.69 -22.07 -5.49
CA ILE A 114 -5.75 -21.10 -5.16
C ILE A 114 -5.16 -19.73 -4.76
N PHE A 115 -3.95 -19.72 -4.18
CA PHE A 115 -3.22 -18.49 -3.87
C PHE A 115 -2.57 -17.83 -5.09
N ASP A 116 -2.02 -18.58 -6.05
CA ASP A 116 -1.52 -17.97 -7.30
C ASP A 116 -2.70 -17.42 -8.11
N SER A 117 -3.86 -18.09 -8.15
CA SER A 117 -5.04 -17.54 -8.83
C SER A 117 -5.62 -16.32 -8.11
N ILE A 118 -5.75 -16.32 -6.78
CA ILE A 118 -6.22 -15.12 -6.05
C ILE A 118 -5.24 -13.96 -6.19
N THR A 119 -3.93 -14.24 -6.16
CA THR A 119 -2.92 -13.20 -6.30
C THR A 119 -2.87 -12.70 -7.73
N ASP A 120 -2.83 -13.58 -8.73
CA ASP A 120 -2.80 -13.19 -10.13
C ASP A 120 -4.12 -12.56 -10.58
N GLU A 121 -5.28 -12.94 -10.04
CA GLU A 121 -6.59 -12.34 -10.35
C GLU A 121 -6.79 -10.98 -9.68
N ALA A 122 -6.46 -10.85 -8.39
CA ALA A 122 -6.46 -9.55 -7.70
C ALA A 122 -5.45 -8.58 -8.31
N LEU A 123 -4.39 -9.11 -8.94
CA LEU A 123 -3.45 -8.31 -9.69
C LEU A 123 -3.97 -8.02 -11.10
N SER A 124 -4.45 -9.01 -11.86
CA SER A 124 -4.86 -8.86 -13.27
C SER A 124 -6.03 -7.91 -13.46
N ASP A 125 -6.99 -7.92 -12.53
CA ASP A 125 -8.19 -7.08 -12.60
C ASP A 125 -7.89 -5.58 -12.36
N ALA A 126 -6.71 -5.26 -11.81
CA ALA A 126 -6.32 -3.88 -11.50
C ALA A 126 -5.78 -3.07 -12.70
N GLY A 127 -5.99 -3.53 -13.94
CA GLY A 127 -5.95 -2.65 -15.11
C GLY A 127 -4.83 -2.91 -16.11
N ASP A 128 -4.92 -4.00 -16.88
CA ASP A 128 -4.14 -4.11 -18.11
C ASP A 128 -4.90 -4.90 -19.19
N GLU A 129 -5.79 -4.21 -19.91
CA GLU A 129 -6.47 -4.76 -21.10
C GLU A 129 -5.68 -4.51 -22.41
N GLY A 130 -4.43 -4.05 -22.36
CA GLY A 130 -3.80 -3.41 -23.54
C GLY A 130 -2.52 -4.01 -24.11
N ALA A 131 -1.84 -4.93 -23.44
CA ALA A 131 -0.44 -5.28 -23.77
C ALA A 131 -0.24 -6.74 -24.23
N GLU A 132 -0.95 -7.17 -25.26
CA GLU A 132 -0.63 -8.42 -25.97
C GLU A 132 0.66 -8.23 -26.81
N GLY A 133 1.83 -8.49 -26.24
CA GLY A 133 3.06 -8.67 -27.03
C GLY A 133 4.38 -8.22 -26.40
N SER A 134 4.38 -7.60 -25.22
CA SER A 134 5.61 -7.31 -24.48
C SER A 134 5.91 -8.44 -23.47
N ASP A 135 7.20 -8.72 -23.25
CA ASP A 135 7.69 -9.76 -22.32
C ASP A 135 6.87 -9.80 -21.02
N GLU A 136 6.08 -10.86 -20.84
CA GLU A 136 5.19 -11.09 -19.69
C GLU A 136 5.93 -10.95 -18.35
N THR A 137 7.21 -11.33 -18.34
CA THR A 137 8.11 -11.18 -17.19
C THR A 137 8.39 -9.73 -16.82
N THR A 138 8.52 -8.84 -17.81
CA THR A 138 8.81 -7.42 -17.59
C THR A 138 7.59 -6.71 -17.00
N VAL A 139 6.39 -6.99 -17.53
CA VAL A 139 5.13 -6.41 -17.04
C VAL A 139 4.90 -6.81 -15.58
N ARG A 140 5.12 -8.08 -15.24
CA ARG A 140 5.02 -8.59 -13.87
C ARG A 140 5.95 -7.84 -12.91
N VAL A 141 7.23 -7.69 -13.26
CA VAL A 141 8.22 -7.01 -12.41
C VAL A 141 7.84 -5.54 -12.20
N GLN A 142 7.35 -4.85 -13.23
CA GLN A 142 6.90 -3.46 -13.11
C GLN A 142 5.71 -3.32 -12.15
N ARG A 143 4.74 -4.23 -12.20
CA ARG A 143 3.59 -4.23 -11.29
C ARG A 143 4.01 -4.51 -9.84
N GLU A 144 4.86 -5.50 -9.62
CA GLU A 144 5.40 -5.82 -8.28
C GLU A 144 6.15 -4.63 -7.70
N LEU A 145 6.99 -3.98 -8.51
CA LEU A 145 7.71 -2.78 -8.10
C LEU A 145 6.75 -1.63 -7.76
N LYS A 146 5.72 -1.40 -8.57
CA LYS A 146 4.73 -0.35 -8.33
C LYS A 146 4.07 -0.55 -6.96
N MET A 147 3.72 -1.78 -6.61
CA MET A 147 3.17 -2.10 -5.28
C MET A 147 4.17 -1.84 -4.16
N VAL A 148 5.42 -2.26 -4.31
CA VAL A 148 6.48 -1.98 -3.32
C VAL A 148 6.63 -0.46 -3.13
N LEU A 149 6.64 0.30 -4.22
CA LEU A 149 6.73 1.76 -4.17
C LEU A 149 5.55 2.37 -3.42
N TRP A 150 4.32 1.89 -3.65
CA TRP A 150 3.14 2.32 -2.90
C TRP A 150 3.26 2.03 -1.41
N VAL A 151 3.74 0.85 -1.02
CA VAL A 151 3.93 0.48 0.39
C VAL A 151 5.00 1.35 1.04
N VAL A 152 6.16 1.55 0.39
CA VAL A 152 7.23 2.41 0.93
C VAL A 152 6.76 3.87 1.05
N SER A 153 6.00 4.35 0.05
CA SER A 153 5.39 5.68 0.09
C SER A 153 4.43 5.81 1.27
N LEU A 154 3.52 4.84 1.46
CA LEU A 154 2.61 4.82 2.61
C LEU A 154 3.36 4.87 3.94
N LEU A 155 4.38 4.02 4.13
CA LEU A 155 5.17 4.01 5.37
C LEU A 155 5.85 5.36 5.62
N THR A 156 6.36 5.98 4.56
CA THR A 156 6.98 7.30 4.63
C THR A 156 5.95 8.36 5.07
N VAL A 157 4.77 8.38 4.46
CA VAL A 157 3.69 9.33 4.83
C VAL A 157 3.19 9.07 6.25
N VAL A 158 3.01 7.81 6.66
CA VAL A 158 2.62 7.43 8.04
C VAL A 158 3.61 7.96 9.06
N TYR A 159 4.91 7.86 8.77
CA TYR A 159 5.95 8.36 9.65
C TYR A 159 5.84 9.89 9.86
N PHE A 160 5.66 10.65 8.78
CA PHE A 160 5.60 12.12 8.85
C PHE A 160 4.28 12.67 9.37
N PHE A 161 3.14 12.17 8.87
CA PHE A 161 1.80 12.75 9.06
C PHE A 161 0.92 12.00 10.06
N GLY A 162 1.37 10.84 10.55
CA GLY A 162 0.60 9.98 11.42
C GLY A 162 -0.28 8.99 10.65
N PHE A 163 -0.75 7.96 11.34
CA PHE A 163 -1.45 6.84 10.71
C PHE A 163 -2.75 7.29 10.02
N LEU A 164 -3.58 8.10 10.70
CA LEU A 164 -4.91 8.44 10.23
C LEU A 164 -4.89 9.33 8.96
N ASN A 165 -4.06 10.37 8.97
CA ASN A 165 -3.90 11.27 7.82
C ASN A 165 -3.23 10.56 6.64
N ALA A 166 -2.21 9.74 6.92
CA ALA A 166 -1.52 8.99 5.88
C ALA A 166 -2.42 7.95 5.22
N PHE A 167 -3.24 7.25 6.01
CA PHE A 167 -4.22 6.29 5.49
C PHE A 167 -5.26 6.98 4.60
N LEU A 168 -5.79 8.13 5.03
CA LEU A 168 -6.74 8.92 4.24
C LEU A 168 -6.14 9.34 2.89
N LEU A 169 -4.94 9.94 2.92
CA LEU A 169 -4.25 10.40 1.73
C LEU A 169 -3.92 9.24 0.79
N PHE A 170 -3.41 8.14 1.34
CA PHE A 170 -3.05 6.95 0.58
C PHE A 170 -4.27 6.32 -0.08
N LEU A 171 -5.35 6.10 0.67
CA LEU A 171 -6.55 5.44 0.14
C LEU A 171 -7.22 6.30 -0.92
N PHE A 172 -7.29 7.62 -0.72
CA PHE A 172 -7.76 8.54 -1.75
C PHE A 172 -6.92 8.47 -3.03
N LEU A 173 -5.59 8.58 -2.92
CA LEU A 173 -4.68 8.52 -4.06
C LEU A 173 -4.74 7.16 -4.76
N PHE A 174 -4.80 6.08 -3.99
CA PHE A 174 -4.90 4.73 -4.51
C PHE A 174 -6.18 4.57 -5.32
N VAL A 175 -7.35 4.83 -4.73
CA VAL A 175 -8.64 4.70 -5.43
C VAL A 175 -8.71 5.64 -6.62
N TYR A 176 -8.23 6.89 -6.49
CA TYR A 176 -8.21 7.84 -7.60
C TYR A 176 -7.34 7.34 -8.76
N THR A 177 -6.20 6.70 -8.48
CA THR A 177 -5.30 6.17 -9.50
C THR A 177 -5.95 5.05 -10.32
N TYR A 178 -6.80 4.21 -9.71
CA TYR A 178 -7.46 3.09 -10.37
C TYR A 178 -8.81 3.46 -11.00
N GLU A 179 -9.69 4.16 -10.28
CA GLU A 179 -11.04 4.49 -10.75
C GLU A 179 -11.09 5.74 -11.64
N GLN A 180 -10.07 6.60 -11.61
CA GLN A 180 -9.99 7.87 -12.34
C GLN A 180 -11.19 8.82 -12.12
N SER A 181 -12.08 8.54 -11.18
CA SER A 181 -13.26 9.34 -10.86
C SER A 181 -13.16 9.93 -9.45
N LEU A 182 -13.09 11.26 -9.38
CA LEU A 182 -12.94 11.99 -8.12
C LEU A 182 -14.09 11.73 -7.14
N LEU A 183 -15.32 11.62 -7.66
CA LEU A 183 -16.51 11.42 -6.83
C LEU A 183 -16.47 10.05 -6.13
N ARG A 184 -16.17 8.97 -6.87
CA ARG A 184 -16.08 7.63 -6.28
C ARG A 184 -14.91 7.53 -5.30
N ALA A 185 -13.75 8.07 -5.67
CA ALA A 185 -12.58 8.09 -4.80
C ALA A 185 -12.88 8.81 -3.47
N THR A 186 -13.53 9.97 -3.53
CA THR A 186 -13.92 10.73 -2.32
C THR A 186 -14.93 9.96 -1.48
N LEU A 187 -15.95 9.38 -2.09
CA LEU A 187 -16.99 8.63 -1.39
C LEU A 187 -16.41 7.39 -0.69
N ILE A 188 -15.64 6.57 -1.41
CA ILE A 188 -15.01 5.36 -0.87
C ILE A 188 -14.04 5.72 0.27
N THR A 189 -13.27 6.80 0.10
CA THR A 189 -12.35 7.27 1.14
C THR A 189 -13.08 7.75 2.38
N THR A 190 -14.14 8.53 2.21
CA THR A 190 -14.94 9.04 3.33
C THR A 190 -15.59 7.90 4.10
N LEU A 191 -16.15 6.92 3.39
CA LEU A 191 -16.78 5.75 4.00
C LEU A 191 -15.75 4.88 4.76
N SER A 192 -14.59 4.63 4.14
CA SER A 192 -13.50 3.87 4.76
C SER A 192 -12.94 4.56 5.99
N LEU A 193 -12.81 5.90 5.94
CA LEU A 193 -12.37 6.70 7.07
C LEU A 193 -13.36 6.64 8.24
N ALA A 194 -14.66 6.78 7.96
CA ALA A 194 -15.70 6.67 8.97
C ALA A 194 -15.66 5.29 9.66
N PHE A 195 -15.50 4.23 8.87
CA PHE A 195 -15.34 2.88 9.40
C PHE A 195 -14.10 2.75 10.30
N VAL A 196 -12.93 3.22 9.85
CA VAL A 196 -11.69 3.18 10.64
C VAL A 196 -11.82 3.98 11.92
N GLN A 197 -12.42 5.17 11.89
CA GLN A 197 -12.67 6.00 13.06
C GLN A 197 -13.54 5.27 14.09
N ILE A 198 -14.69 4.75 13.66
CA ILE A 198 -15.61 4.01 14.54
C ILE A 198 -14.91 2.76 15.11
N PHE A 199 -14.17 2.02 14.29
CA PHE A 199 -13.54 0.79 14.74
C PHE A 199 -12.33 1.02 15.66
N PHE A 200 -11.43 1.96 15.33
CA PHE A 200 -10.20 2.15 16.09
C PHE A 200 -10.36 3.08 17.29
N VAL A 201 -11.14 4.15 17.16
CA VAL A 201 -11.32 5.13 18.24
C VAL A 201 -12.43 4.68 19.18
N GLU A 202 -13.62 4.36 18.64
CA GLU A 202 -14.76 4.02 19.49
C GLU A 202 -14.65 2.59 20.03
N PHE A 203 -14.39 1.62 19.16
CA PHE A 203 -14.43 0.21 19.57
C PHE A 203 -13.14 -0.26 20.25
N LEU A 204 -11.97 0.18 19.77
CA LEU A 204 -10.68 -0.26 20.29
C LEU A 204 -10.01 0.73 21.26
N SER A 205 -10.47 1.98 21.30
CA SER A 205 -9.87 3.06 22.12
C SER A 205 -8.34 3.15 22.01
N LEU A 206 -7.80 2.89 20.82
CA LEU A 206 -6.36 2.87 20.60
C LEU A 206 -5.83 4.28 20.31
N PRO A 207 -4.79 4.75 21.05
CA PRO A 207 -4.11 5.98 20.69
C PRO A 207 -3.36 5.77 19.36
N LEU A 208 -3.78 6.47 18.32
CA LEU A 208 -3.16 6.40 17.00
C LEU A 208 -1.91 7.27 16.96
N TRP A 209 -0.87 6.82 16.26
CA TRP A 209 0.35 7.62 16.07
C TRP A 209 0.04 8.90 15.27
N GLU A 210 0.32 10.06 15.86
CA GLU A 210 0.02 11.38 15.29
C GLU A 210 1.04 11.86 14.25
N GLY A 211 2.19 11.19 14.14
CA GLY A 211 3.24 11.54 13.18
C GLY A 211 4.34 12.42 13.76
N ALA A 212 5.50 12.40 13.10
CA ALA A 212 6.67 13.16 13.54
C ALA A 212 6.49 14.68 13.43
N LEU A 213 5.71 15.16 12.45
CA LEU A 213 5.51 16.61 12.24
C LEU A 213 4.59 17.24 13.28
N PHE A 214 3.57 16.52 13.75
CA PHE A 214 2.63 17.06 14.74
C PHE A 214 3.19 16.98 16.16
N ASN A 215 4.00 15.94 16.45
CA ASN A 215 4.63 15.78 17.76
C ASN A 215 5.60 16.93 18.08
N SER A 216 6.36 17.42 17.11
CA SER A 216 7.28 18.55 17.33
C SER A 216 6.56 19.87 17.65
N VAL A 217 5.40 20.10 17.03
CA VAL A 217 4.55 21.27 17.30
C VAL A 217 3.93 21.19 18.69
N LEU A 218 3.45 20.02 19.09
CA LEU A 218 2.86 19.79 20.42
C LEU A 218 3.89 19.95 21.54
N LEU A 219 5.15 19.55 21.33
CA LEU A 219 6.24 19.75 22.29
C LEU A 219 6.66 21.22 22.43
N ALA A 220 6.39 22.05 21.41
CA ALA A 220 6.64 23.49 21.47
C ALA A 220 5.50 24.28 22.13
N ALA A 221 4.30 23.71 22.24
CA ALA A 221 3.16 24.34 22.89
C ALA A 221 3.27 24.25 24.43
N PRO A 222 3.00 25.34 25.18
CA PRO A 222 3.01 25.30 26.63
C PRO A 222 1.98 24.30 27.15
N ARG A 223 2.39 23.37 28.03
CA ARG A 223 1.60 22.23 28.56
C ARG A 223 0.26 22.56 29.25
N GLY A 224 -0.19 23.81 29.24
CA GLY A 224 -1.40 24.27 29.94
C GLY A 224 -2.70 24.30 29.11
N TRP A 225 -2.67 23.98 27.80
CA TRP A 225 -3.80 24.28 26.90
C TRP A 225 -4.78 23.11 26.61
N TRP A 226 -4.47 21.87 27.00
CA TRP A 226 -5.27 20.69 26.60
C TRP A 226 -5.83 19.90 27.81
N ARG A 227 -6.33 20.62 28.81
CA ARG A 227 -7.22 20.03 29.82
C ARG A 227 -8.66 20.37 29.53
#